data_AF-A0A7Z2ZK89-F1
#
_entry.id   AF-A0A7Z2ZK89-F1
#
_cell.length_a   1.000
_cell.length_b   1.000
_cell.length_c   1.000
_cell.angle_alpha   90.00
_cell.angle_beta   90.00
_cell.angle_gamma   90.00
#
_symmetry.space_group_name_H-M   'P 1'
#
loop_
_entity.id
_entity.type
_entity.pdbx_description
1 polymer ?
#
loop_
_entity_poly.entity_id
_entity_poly.type
_entity_poly.pdbx_seq_one_letter_code
_entity_poly.pdbx_strand_id
1 'polypeptide(L)'
;MNNKRLSTAGISIMMFLFCIGLGLEDRSAYAAPTLPITSEQEKLTIEVYPQQHRLVVKSQDHTIKVYPVSVGTPLTPTPVGEYRIRSKGKNWGPSFGPRWLGLDVPWGIYGIHGTNKVNSIGQHLSHGCIRMRNQDILKLFDLIPIGTKVTIYGHVLGELLREPRKLAEGDVGVDVLLIQSRLKSAGYFSGSCNGKFRASTTDALKRFQRDHNLIQDGIVSNAVYDKIGLLE
;
A
#
# COMPACT_ATOMS: atom_id res chain seq x y z
N MET A 1 7.44 102.35 21.83
CA MET A 1 7.60 100.92 22.20
C MET A 1 9.00 100.48 21.79
N ASN A 2 9.70 99.72 22.63
CA ASN A 2 11.17 99.52 22.53
C ASN A 2 11.53 98.69 21.28
N ASN A 3 12.39 99.07 20.32
CA ASN A 3 13.54 100.00 20.23
C ASN A 3 14.91 99.38 20.61
N LYS A 4 15.83 99.40 19.61
CA LYS A 4 17.30 99.11 19.59
C LYS A 4 17.69 97.67 19.22
N ARG A 5 18.79 97.39 18.47
CA ARG A 5 19.86 98.26 17.90
C ARG A 5 20.58 97.65 16.65
N LEU A 6 21.42 98.48 16.01
CA LEU A 6 22.72 98.27 15.29
C LEU A 6 23.40 96.87 15.32
N SER A 7 24.36 96.46 14.45
CA SER A 7 25.22 97.13 13.44
C SER A 7 25.97 96.11 12.55
N THR A 8 26.65 96.60 11.50
CA THR A 8 27.62 95.99 10.57
C THR A 8 28.78 95.14 11.13
N ALA A 9 29.42 94.43 10.18
CA ALA A 9 30.82 93.92 10.14
C ALA A 9 31.05 92.47 10.58
N GLY A 10 31.83 91.74 9.78
CA GLY A 10 32.10 90.31 9.95
C GLY A 10 33.50 90.01 10.49
N ILE A 11 33.75 88.72 10.79
CA ILE A 11 35.04 88.14 11.20
C ILE A 11 35.16 86.74 10.58
N SER A 12 36.35 86.41 10.09
CA SER A 12 36.72 85.08 9.62
C SER A 12 37.18 84.22 10.79
N ILE A 13 36.68 82.98 10.94
CA ILE A 13 37.23 81.96 11.84
C ILE A 13 37.21 80.58 11.15
N MET A 14 38.35 79.90 11.30
CA MET A 14 38.70 78.58 10.78
C MET A 14 37.88 77.46 11.43
N MET A 15 37.34 76.53 10.64
CA MET A 15 36.61 75.36 11.15
C MET A 15 37.41 74.07 10.89
N PHE A 16 37.83 73.43 11.98
CA PHE A 16 38.45 72.11 12.02
C PHE A 16 37.50 71.14 12.74
N LEU A 17 37.76 69.82 12.61
CA LEU A 17 37.01 68.70 13.22
C LEU A 17 35.61 68.48 12.59
N PHE A 18 35.06 67.26 12.49
CA PHE A 18 35.46 65.97 13.08
C PHE A 18 35.03 64.81 12.14
N CYS A 19 35.96 64.01 11.63
CA CYS A 19 35.61 62.78 10.91
C CYS A 19 35.28 61.66 11.92
N ILE A 20 33.99 61.47 12.22
CA ILE A 20 33.54 60.33 13.03
C ILE A 20 33.73 59.05 12.20
N GLY A 21 34.44 58.09 12.77
CA GLY A 21 34.72 56.81 12.11
C GLY A 21 33.45 56.00 11.86
N LEU A 22 33.36 55.40 10.67
CA LEU A 22 32.38 54.37 10.37
C LEU A 22 32.69 53.12 11.20
N GLY A 23 31.93 52.93 12.27
CA GLY A 23 31.89 51.64 12.97
C GLY A 23 31.26 50.59 12.06
N LEU A 24 32.02 49.56 11.71
CA LEU A 24 31.48 48.33 11.15
C LEU A 24 30.70 47.61 12.26
N GLU A 25 29.37 47.75 12.27
CA GLU A 25 28.51 46.88 13.08
C GLU A 25 28.66 45.45 12.58
N ASP A 26 29.34 44.60 13.35
CA ASP A 26 29.36 43.16 13.15
C ASP A 26 27.97 42.59 13.43
N ARG A 27 27.12 42.60 12.39
CA ARG A 27 25.81 41.96 12.41
C ARG A 27 25.99 40.47 12.25
N SER A 28 26.41 39.84 13.34
CA SER A 28 26.24 38.41 13.58
C SER A 28 24.80 38.03 13.26
N ALA A 29 24.62 37.38 12.12
CA ALA A 29 23.33 36.92 11.66
C ALA A 29 22.89 35.78 12.58
N TYR A 30 22.06 36.10 13.58
CA TYR A 30 21.35 35.12 14.38
C TYR A 30 20.49 34.26 13.44
N ALA A 31 21.05 33.14 13.01
CA ALA A 31 20.28 32.08 12.37
C ALA A 31 19.18 31.67 13.34
N ALA A 32 17.93 31.84 12.95
CA ALA A 32 16.81 31.31 13.71
C ALA A 32 17.06 29.80 13.92
N PRO A 33 16.79 29.25 15.12
CA PRO A 33 16.92 27.82 15.33
C PRO A 33 16.08 27.12 14.27
N THR A 34 16.70 26.24 13.49
CA THR A 34 15.99 25.41 12.53
C THR A 34 14.85 24.73 13.27
N LEU A 35 13.62 25.08 12.91
CA LEU A 35 12.43 24.38 13.39
C LEU A 35 12.69 22.88 13.23
N PRO A 36 12.41 22.05 14.24
CA PRO A 36 12.65 20.63 14.11
C PRO A 36 11.95 20.17 12.84
N ILE A 37 12.72 19.53 11.94
CA ILE A 37 12.18 18.83 10.78
C ILE A 37 11.08 17.95 11.35
N THR A 38 9.81 18.31 11.09
CA THR A 38 8.66 17.61 11.67
C THR A 38 8.87 16.15 11.39
N SER A 39 8.90 15.35 12.46
CA SER A 39 9.29 13.96 12.36
C SER A 39 8.47 13.28 11.28
N GLU A 40 9.13 12.95 10.16
CA GLU A 40 8.70 11.80 9.40
C GLU A 40 8.85 10.61 10.35
N GLN A 41 7.76 10.31 11.07
CA GLN A 41 7.64 9.07 11.80
C GLN A 41 7.82 7.97 10.76
N GLU A 42 9.01 7.38 10.77
CA GLU A 42 9.50 6.37 9.85
C GLU A 42 8.39 5.40 9.47
N LYS A 43 7.78 5.66 8.31
CA LYS A 43 6.46 5.13 8.01
C LYS A 43 6.59 3.68 7.59
N LEU A 44 6.37 2.79 8.55
CA LEU A 44 6.48 1.37 8.32
C LEU A 44 5.54 0.92 7.19
N THR A 45 6.05 0.00 6.36
CA THR A 45 5.30 -0.70 5.33
C THR A 45 5.54 -2.19 5.47
N ILE A 46 4.62 -2.98 4.90
CA ILE A 46 4.75 -4.43 4.80
C ILE A 46 4.81 -4.81 3.32
N GLU A 47 5.77 -5.66 2.99
CA GLU A 47 5.85 -6.35 1.70
C GLU A 47 5.67 -7.85 1.93
N VAL A 48 4.88 -8.51 1.09
CA VAL A 48 4.62 -9.94 1.16
C VAL A 48 5.02 -10.56 -0.17
N TYR A 49 5.85 -11.60 -0.10
CA TYR A 49 6.34 -12.37 -1.23
C TYR A 49 5.87 -13.81 -1.08
N PRO A 50 4.66 -14.17 -1.58
CA PRO A 50 4.05 -15.48 -1.38
C PRO A 50 4.94 -16.64 -1.84
N GLN A 51 5.51 -16.52 -3.04
CA GLN A 51 6.40 -17.53 -3.65
C GLN A 51 7.68 -17.81 -2.85
N GLN A 52 8.11 -16.83 -2.05
CA GLN A 52 9.31 -16.93 -1.20
C GLN A 52 8.94 -17.22 0.26
N HIS A 53 7.63 -17.35 0.56
CA HIS A 53 7.07 -17.52 1.89
C HIS A 53 7.55 -16.46 2.89
N ARG A 54 7.70 -15.20 2.46
CA ARG A 54 8.23 -14.11 3.29
C ARG A 54 7.24 -12.95 3.45
N LEU A 55 7.21 -12.41 4.66
CA LEU A 55 6.68 -11.09 4.99
C LEU A 55 7.86 -10.23 5.48
N VAL A 56 8.04 -9.07 4.86
CA VAL A 56 9.10 -8.11 5.16
C VAL A 56 8.45 -6.86 5.75
N VAL A 57 9.00 -6.35 6.84
CA VAL A 57 8.66 -5.02 7.37
C VAL A 57 9.77 -4.08 6.97
N LYS A 58 9.41 -2.99 6.29
CA LYS A 58 10.34 -1.93 5.88
C LYS A 58 10.05 -0.62 6.60
N SER A 59 11.08 0.21 6.70
CA SER A 59 11.00 1.64 6.95
C SER A 59 11.75 2.32 5.81
N GLN A 60 11.07 3.19 5.06
CA GLN A 60 11.58 3.68 3.77
C GLN A 60 12.09 2.49 2.92
N ASP A 61 13.35 2.50 2.48
CA ASP A 61 13.98 1.39 1.74
C ASP A 61 14.69 0.35 2.63
N HIS A 62 14.79 0.59 3.95
CA HIS A 62 15.48 -0.28 4.88
C HIS A 62 14.61 -1.43 5.39
N THR A 63 15.15 -2.65 5.36
CA THR A 63 14.48 -3.84 5.90
C THR A 63 14.67 -3.92 7.42
N ILE A 64 13.56 -3.83 8.17
CA ILE A 64 13.54 -3.83 9.64
C ILE A 64 13.39 -5.25 10.20
N LYS A 65 12.51 -6.07 9.61
CA LYS A 65 12.32 -7.48 9.94
C LYS A 65 11.90 -8.30 8.72
N VAL A 66 12.24 -9.59 8.74
CA VAL A 66 11.74 -10.60 7.80
C VAL A 66 11.17 -11.76 8.59
N TYR A 67 9.98 -12.21 8.23
CA TYR A 67 9.27 -13.32 8.86
C TYR A 67 8.90 -14.38 7.82
N PRO A 68 9.08 -15.68 8.12
CA PRO A 68 8.52 -16.75 7.30
C PRO A 68 7.01 -16.84 7.52
N VAL A 69 6.25 -17.07 6.46
CA VAL A 69 4.78 -17.10 6.47
C VAL A 69 4.21 -18.30 5.71
N SER A 70 2.95 -18.63 5.98
CA SER A 70 2.12 -19.47 5.10
C SER A 70 1.17 -18.58 4.30
N VAL A 71 0.91 -18.95 3.05
CA VAL A 71 0.07 -18.20 2.11
C VAL A 71 -0.99 -19.11 1.47
N GLY A 72 -1.84 -18.52 0.63
CA GLY A 72 -2.93 -19.20 -0.05
C GLY A 72 -2.45 -20.34 -0.96
N THR A 73 -3.27 -21.39 -1.06
CA THR A 73 -3.13 -22.40 -2.12
C THR A 73 -3.32 -21.77 -3.50
N PRO A 74 -2.87 -22.40 -4.61
CA PRO A 74 -3.16 -21.92 -5.96
C PRO A 74 -4.67 -21.76 -6.27
N LEU A 75 -5.53 -22.53 -5.61
CA LEU A 75 -7.00 -22.44 -5.76
C LEU A 75 -7.62 -21.31 -4.94
N THR A 76 -7.02 -20.95 -3.80
CA THR A 76 -7.45 -19.86 -2.91
C THR A 76 -6.26 -18.94 -2.61
N PRO A 77 -5.74 -18.22 -3.62
CA PRO A 77 -4.47 -17.51 -3.51
C PRO A 77 -4.53 -16.37 -2.50
N THR A 78 -3.38 -16.02 -1.93
CA THR A 78 -3.24 -14.76 -1.20
C THR A 78 -3.38 -13.61 -2.21
N PRO A 79 -4.25 -12.62 -1.96
CA PRO A 79 -4.61 -11.63 -2.95
C PRO A 79 -3.42 -10.72 -3.28
N VAL A 80 -2.95 -10.76 -4.52
CA VAL A 80 -1.92 -9.85 -5.05
C VAL A 80 -2.47 -8.42 -5.11
N GLY A 81 -1.62 -7.41 -4.90
CA GLY A 81 -1.98 -5.99 -5.00
C GLY A 81 -1.56 -5.16 -3.79
N GLU A 82 -2.06 -3.92 -3.72
CA GLU A 82 -1.83 -3.01 -2.60
C GLU A 82 -3.04 -2.91 -1.67
N TYR A 83 -2.78 -3.04 -0.38
CA TYR A 83 -3.78 -3.05 0.70
C TYR A 83 -3.30 -2.20 1.88
N ARG A 84 -4.13 -2.04 2.89
CA ARG A 84 -3.79 -1.45 4.19
C ARG A 84 -4.26 -2.32 5.35
N ILE A 85 -3.58 -2.19 6.49
CA ILE A 85 -4.04 -2.72 7.77
C ILE A 85 -5.30 -1.96 8.18
N ARG A 86 -6.47 -2.55 7.94
CA ARG A 86 -7.80 -1.99 8.23
C ARG A 86 -8.19 -2.13 9.69
N SER A 87 -7.82 -3.22 10.34
CA SER A 87 -8.25 -3.53 11.70
C SER A 87 -7.24 -4.40 12.45
N LYS A 88 -7.33 -4.41 13.79
CA LYS A 88 -6.46 -5.17 14.69
C LYS A 88 -7.32 -5.89 15.75
N GLY A 89 -7.09 -7.18 15.97
CA GLY A 89 -7.82 -8.00 16.95
C GLY A 89 -6.90 -8.92 17.75
N LYS A 90 -7.26 -9.22 19.01
CA LYS A 90 -6.45 -10.03 19.93
C LYS A 90 -6.93 -11.48 20.14
N ASN A 91 -8.13 -11.85 19.70
CA ASN A 91 -8.68 -13.20 19.81
C ASN A 91 -9.73 -13.42 18.70
N TRP A 92 -9.30 -13.65 17.45
CA TRP A 92 -10.24 -13.84 16.31
C TRP A 92 -10.76 -15.29 16.17
N GLY A 93 -10.23 -16.21 16.98
CA GLY A 93 -10.64 -17.62 17.05
C GLY A 93 -9.42 -18.55 17.09
N PRO A 94 -9.57 -19.82 17.53
CA PRO A 94 -8.44 -20.72 17.80
C PRO A 94 -7.49 -20.93 16.61
N SER A 95 -8.03 -20.98 15.39
CA SER A 95 -7.27 -21.17 14.14
C SER A 95 -6.39 -19.98 13.75
N PHE A 96 -6.65 -18.80 14.32
CA PHE A 96 -5.99 -17.54 13.95
C PHE A 96 -4.89 -17.11 14.93
N GLY A 97 -4.64 -17.91 15.98
CA GLY A 97 -3.64 -17.61 16.99
C GLY A 97 -3.95 -16.34 17.79
N PRO A 98 -2.94 -15.71 18.42
CA PRO A 98 -3.16 -14.69 19.45
C PRO A 98 -3.43 -13.29 18.88
N ARG A 99 -3.33 -13.07 17.56
CA ARG A 99 -3.42 -11.74 16.94
C ARG A 99 -3.92 -11.85 15.50
N TRP A 100 -4.70 -10.85 15.11
CA TRP A 100 -5.25 -10.66 13.76
C TRP A 100 -5.00 -9.22 13.29
N LEU A 101 -4.52 -9.07 12.06
CA LEU A 101 -4.37 -7.81 11.35
C LEU A 101 -5.20 -7.92 10.06
N GLY A 102 -6.37 -7.27 10.02
CA GLY A 102 -7.28 -7.34 8.88
C GLY A 102 -6.82 -6.44 7.74
N LEU A 103 -6.95 -6.91 6.50
CA LEU A 103 -6.68 -6.16 5.27
C LEU A 103 -7.98 -5.59 4.67
N ASP A 104 -7.89 -4.50 3.91
CA ASP A 104 -8.98 -3.85 3.19
C ASP A 104 -9.30 -4.48 1.81
N VAL A 105 -9.14 -5.80 1.69
CA VAL A 105 -9.44 -6.54 0.45
C VAL A 105 -10.95 -6.46 0.14
N PRO A 106 -11.37 -5.99 -1.06
CA PRO A 106 -12.77 -5.65 -1.31
C PRO A 106 -13.70 -6.88 -1.52
N TRP A 107 -13.14 -8.04 -1.89
CA TRP A 107 -13.93 -9.24 -2.18
C TRP A 107 -14.13 -10.21 -1.01
N GLY A 108 -13.42 -10.07 0.12
CA GLY A 108 -13.56 -11.01 1.23
C GLY A 108 -12.80 -10.61 2.50
N ILE A 109 -12.81 -11.47 3.51
CA ILE A 109 -12.10 -11.25 4.77
C ILE A 109 -10.71 -11.87 4.69
N TYR A 110 -9.70 -11.02 4.58
CA TYR A 110 -8.30 -11.42 4.54
C TYR A 110 -7.51 -10.72 5.65
N GLY A 111 -6.44 -11.35 6.12
CA GLY A 111 -5.62 -10.81 7.18
C GLY A 111 -4.27 -11.51 7.33
N ILE A 112 -3.39 -10.86 8.08
CA ILE A 112 -2.14 -11.41 8.60
C ILE A 112 -2.40 -11.84 10.04
N HIS A 113 -2.18 -13.11 10.38
CA HIS A 113 -2.57 -13.66 11.68
C HIS A 113 -1.65 -14.79 12.17
N GLY A 114 -1.80 -15.21 13.43
CA GLY A 114 -1.08 -16.35 14.01
C GLY A 114 -1.58 -17.71 13.47
N THR A 115 -1.21 -18.83 14.09
CA THR A 115 -1.77 -20.13 13.71
C THR A 115 -1.68 -21.17 14.81
N ASN A 116 -2.64 -22.10 14.83
CA ASN A 116 -2.53 -23.38 15.53
C ASN A 116 -1.88 -24.49 14.67
N LYS A 117 -1.74 -24.28 13.35
CA LYS A 117 -1.09 -25.20 12.40
C LYS A 117 0.34 -24.75 12.13
N VAL A 118 1.21 -24.81 13.14
CA VAL A 118 2.60 -24.29 13.07
C VAL A 118 3.38 -24.90 11.89
N ASN A 119 3.18 -26.18 11.60
CA ASN A 119 3.82 -26.88 10.48
C ASN A 119 3.43 -26.34 9.09
N SER A 120 2.39 -25.50 8.96
CA SER A 120 2.01 -24.88 7.69
C SER A 120 2.85 -23.66 7.29
N ILE A 121 3.64 -23.11 8.22
CA ILE A 121 4.53 -21.95 7.94
C ILE A 121 5.62 -22.38 6.94
N GLY A 122 5.85 -21.54 5.91
CA GLY A 122 6.72 -21.90 4.78
C GLY A 122 6.00 -22.65 3.66
N GLN A 123 4.67 -22.72 3.65
CA GLN A 123 3.89 -23.45 2.65
C GLN A 123 2.63 -22.71 2.15
N HIS A 124 2.19 -23.07 0.94
CA HIS A 124 0.90 -22.67 0.34
C HIS A 124 -0.27 -23.53 0.89
N LEU A 125 -0.63 -23.33 2.16
CA LEU A 125 -1.65 -24.15 2.88
C LEU A 125 -2.76 -23.33 3.54
N SER A 126 -2.93 -22.07 3.15
CA SER A 126 -4.00 -21.19 3.63
C SER A 126 -5.14 -21.02 2.60
N HIS A 127 -6.26 -20.44 3.06
CA HIS A 127 -7.35 -19.98 2.20
C HIS A 127 -7.18 -18.50 1.85
N GLY A 128 -5.97 -18.11 1.44
CA GLY A 128 -5.59 -16.76 1.05
C GLY A 128 -5.08 -15.84 2.17
N CYS A 129 -5.42 -16.09 3.43
CA CYS A 129 -4.84 -15.32 4.56
C CYS A 129 -3.34 -15.61 4.78
N ILE A 130 -2.61 -14.66 5.34
CA ILE A 130 -1.17 -14.79 5.60
C ILE A 130 -0.98 -15.29 7.04
N ARG A 131 -0.49 -16.52 7.22
CA ARG A 131 -0.24 -17.08 8.56
C ARG A 131 1.20 -16.86 8.99
N MET A 132 1.37 -16.50 10.26
CA MET A 132 2.65 -16.33 10.94
C MET A 132 2.73 -17.26 12.16
N ARG A 133 3.94 -17.48 12.68
CA ARG A 133 4.11 -18.10 14.00
C ARG A 133 3.57 -17.16 15.09
N ASN A 134 3.01 -17.74 16.16
CA ASN A 134 2.35 -16.96 17.22
C ASN A 134 3.28 -15.94 17.91
N GLN A 135 4.55 -16.28 18.09
CA GLN A 135 5.58 -15.37 18.61
C GLN A 135 5.95 -14.22 17.66
N ASP A 136 5.76 -14.41 16.35
CA ASP A 136 6.13 -13.43 15.33
C ASP A 136 4.97 -12.45 15.06
N ILE A 137 3.73 -12.94 15.01
CA ILE A 137 2.54 -12.07 14.90
C ILE A 137 2.37 -11.18 16.15
N LEU A 138 2.79 -11.62 17.35
CA LEU A 138 2.78 -10.77 18.54
C LEU A 138 3.66 -9.53 18.33
N LYS A 139 4.91 -9.73 17.89
CA LYS A 139 5.86 -8.65 17.58
C LYS A 139 5.38 -7.75 16.45
N LEU A 140 4.88 -8.33 15.36
CA LEU A 140 4.33 -7.56 14.23
C LEU A 140 3.11 -6.74 14.64
N PHE A 141 2.24 -7.31 15.48
CA PHE A 141 1.03 -6.64 15.94
C PHE A 141 1.35 -5.42 16.80
N ASP A 142 2.35 -5.49 17.68
CA ASP A 142 2.70 -4.35 18.53
C ASP A 142 3.45 -3.26 17.72
N LEU A 143 4.22 -3.67 16.70
CA LEU A 143 5.00 -2.77 15.82
C LEU A 143 4.14 -1.99 14.80
N ILE A 144 3.10 -2.60 14.23
CA ILE A 144 2.45 -2.08 13.02
C ILE A 144 1.14 -1.33 13.32
N PRO A 145 1.00 -0.03 12.99
CA PRO A 145 -0.23 0.73 13.17
C PRO A 145 -1.31 0.40 12.12
N ILE A 146 -2.56 0.76 12.43
CA ILE A 146 -3.67 0.77 11.44
C ILE A 146 -3.33 1.79 10.34
N GLY A 147 -3.72 1.50 9.09
CA GLY A 147 -3.41 2.31 7.92
C GLY A 147 -2.04 2.04 7.28
N THR A 148 -1.21 1.20 7.90
CA THR A 148 0.06 0.72 7.30
C THR A 148 -0.19 0.08 5.93
N LYS A 149 0.60 0.48 4.93
CA LYS A 149 0.55 -0.08 3.57
C LYS A 149 1.08 -1.52 3.58
N VAL A 150 0.38 -2.40 2.85
CA VAL A 150 0.72 -3.81 2.65
C VAL A 150 0.74 -4.07 1.15
N THR A 151 1.91 -4.29 0.57
CA THR A 151 2.07 -4.70 -0.83
C THR A 151 2.23 -6.21 -0.88
N ILE A 152 1.37 -6.91 -1.63
CA ILE A 152 1.44 -8.35 -1.85
C ILE A 152 1.86 -8.59 -3.30
N TYR A 153 3.09 -9.05 -3.49
CA TYR A 153 3.68 -9.29 -4.80
C TYR A 153 3.23 -10.64 -5.40
N GLY A 154 3.20 -10.72 -6.73
CA GLY A 154 2.86 -11.93 -7.48
C GLY A 154 2.33 -11.57 -8.87
N HIS A 155 2.07 -12.59 -9.69
CA HIS A 155 1.36 -12.40 -10.95
C HIS A 155 -0.15 -12.55 -10.72
N VAL A 156 -0.97 -11.75 -11.42
CA VAL A 156 -2.43 -11.70 -11.19
C VAL A 156 -3.10 -13.04 -11.48
N LEU A 157 -2.58 -13.80 -12.46
CA LEU A 157 -3.10 -15.12 -12.84
C LEU A 157 -2.50 -16.30 -12.04
N GLY A 158 -1.64 -16.04 -11.05
CA GLY A 158 -1.04 -17.07 -10.19
C GLY A 158 0.48 -17.20 -10.35
N GLU A 159 0.95 -18.42 -10.60
CA GLU A 159 2.38 -18.74 -10.75
C GLU A 159 2.78 -18.78 -12.23
N LEU A 160 3.89 -18.13 -12.60
CA LEU A 160 4.33 -17.99 -14.00
C LEU A 160 4.59 -19.33 -14.74
N LEU A 161 4.79 -20.43 -14.00
CA LEU A 161 5.03 -21.76 -14.54
C LEU A 161 3.86 -22.73 -14.29
N ARG A 162 2.66 -22.20 -13.99
CA ARG A 162 1.44 -22.98 -13.83
C ARG A 162 0.31 -22.36 -14.62
N GLU A 163 -0.59 -23.22 -15.09
CA GLU A 163 -1.85 -22.80 -15.68
C GLU A 163 -2.64 -21.90 -14.71
N PRO A 164 -3.24 -20.80 -15.20
CA PRO A 164 -4.16 -20.00 -14.40
C PRO A 164 -5.28 -20.86 -13.81
N ARG A 165 -5.72 -20.55 -12.60
CA ARG A 165 -6.83 -21.30 -12.00
C ARG A 165 -8.10 -21.13 -12.85
N LYS A 166 -8.85 -22.22 -13.03
CA LYS A 166 -10.17 -22.16 -13.65
C LYS A 166 -11.12 -21.40 -12.72
N LEU A 167 -11.82 -20.40 -13.25
CA LEU A 167 -12.76 -19.58 -12.47
C LEU A 167 -14.20 -19.97 -12.80
N ALA A 168 -15.04 -20.04 -11.78
CA ALA A 168 -16.47 -20.29 -11.92
C ALA A 168 -17.27 -19.45 -10.91
N GLU A 169 -18.60 -19.60 -10.93
CA GLU A 169 -19.46 -18.93 -9.97
C GLU A 169 -19.13 -19.31 -8.52
N GLY A 170 -19.07 -18.30 -7.65
CA GLY A 170 -18.64 -18.41 -6.25
C GLY A 170 -17.25 -17.83 -6.03
N ASP A 171 -16.35 -17.93 -7.02
CA ASP A 171 -14.96 -17.48 -6.90
C ASP A 171 -14.81 -16.01 -6.52
N VAL A 172 -13.68 -15.71 -5.89
CA VAL A 172 -13.25 -14.35 -5.57
C VAL A 172 -11.76 -14.17 -5.84
N GLY A 173 -11.33 -12.96 -6.20
CA GLY A 173 -9.91 -12.68 -6.45
C GLY A 173 -9.64 -11.48 -7.37
N VAL A 174 -8.35 -11.18 -7.50
CA VAL A 174 -7.83 -10.14 -8.43
C VAL A 174 -7.87 -10.61 -9.89
N ASP A 175 -7.78 -11.93 -10.12
CA ASP A 175 -8.03 -12.59 -11.40
C ASP A 175 -9.52 -12.50 -11.83
N VAL A 176 -10.45 -12.70 -10.90
CA VAL A 176 -11.89 -12.45 -11.12
C VAL A 176 -12.13 -10.98 -11.46
N LEU A 177 -11.46 -10.05 -10.77
CA LEU A 177 -11.54 -8.61 -11.08
C LEU A 177 -11.02 -8.31 -12.49
N LEU A 178 -9.93 -8.96 -12.90
CA LEU A 178 -9.35 -8.83 -14.23
C LEU A 178 -10.28 -9.40 -15.32
N ILE A 179 -10.89 -10.56 -15.11
CA ILE A 179 -11.90 -11.13 -16.02
C ILE A 179 -13.13 -10.23 -16.12
N GLN A 180 -13.64 -9.71 -15.00
CA GLN A 180 -14.74 -8.74 -15.00
C GLN A 180 -14.38 -7.47 -15.78
N SER A 181 -13.14 -6.98 -15.64
CA SER A 181 -12.64 -5.83 -16.39
C SER A 181 -12.56 -6.11 -17.90
N ARG A 182 -11.99 -7.27 -18.30
CA ARG A 182 -11.89 -7.67 -19.71
C ARG A 182 -13.26 -7.90 -20.35
N LEU A 183 -14.16 -8.63 -19.70
CA LEU A 183 -15.54 -8.82 -20.17
C LEU A 183 -16.31 -7.50 -20.26
N LYS A 184 -16.03 -6.52 -19.38
CA LYS A 184 -16.62 -5.19 -19.43
C LYS A 184 -16.12 -4.37 -20.62
N SER A 185 -14.80 -4.36 -20.83
CA SER A 185 -14.17 -3.68 -21.98
C SER A 185 -14.60 -4.27 -23.32
N ALA A 186 -14.90 -5.58 -23.36
CA ALA A 186 -15.44 -6.28 -24.53
C ALA A 186 -16.98 -6.15 -24.66
N GLY A 187 -17.66 -5.37 -23.80
CA GLY A 187 -19.10 -5.11 -23.89
C GLY A 187 -20.03 -6.17 -23.28
N TYR A 188 -19.50 -7.28 -22.75
CA TYR A 188 -20.29 -8.38 -22.21
C TYR A 188 -20.77 -8.17 -20.76
N PHE A 189 -20.03 -7.40 -19.94
CA PHE A 189 -20.32 -7.21 -18.51
C PHE A 189 -20.58 -5.75 -18.14
N SER A 190 -21.83 -5.41 -17.78
CA SER A 190 -22.22 -4.06 -17.36
C SER A 190 -22.02 -3.77 -15.86
N GLY A 191 -21.89 -4.82 -15.03
CA GLY A 191 -21.81 -4.72 -13.58
C GLY A 191 -20.54 -4.06 -13.03
N SER A 192 -20.48 -3.94 -11.71
CA SER A 192 -19.28 -3.46 -11.01
C SER A 192 -18.21 -4.54 -10.96
N CYS A 193 -17.02 -4.24 -11.48
CA CYS A 193 -15.84 -5.07 -11.31
C CYS A 193 -15.43 -5.02 -9.83
N ASN A 194 -15.68 -6.11 -9.10
CA ASN A 194 -15.57 -6.17 -7.64
C ASN A 194 -14.79 -7.39 -7.14
N GLY A 195 -14.27 -8.22 -8.05
CA GLY A 195 -13.51 -9.43 -7.73
C GLY A 195 -14.37 -10.55 -7.13
N LYS A 196 -15.69 -10.55 -7.36
CA LYS A 196 -16.63 -11.61 -6.94
C LYS A 196 -17.36 -12.20 -8.14
N PHE A 197 -17.07 -13.45 -8.47
CA PHE A 197 -17.67 -14.15 -9.59
C PHE A 197 -19.06 -14.64 -9.19
N ARG A 198 -20.11 -14.04 -9.76
CA ARG A 198 -21.52 -14.30 -9.43
C ARG A 198 -22.32 -14.41 -10.73
N ALA A 199 -23.59 -14.83 -10.67
CA ALA A 199 -24.48 -15.00 -11.81
C ALA A 199 -24.32 -13.96 -12.94
N SER A 200 -24.25 -12.66 -12.63
CA SER A 200 -24.06 -11.61 -13.65
C SER A 200 -22.73 -11.67 -14.41
N THR A 201 -21.67 -12.20 -13.78
CA THR A 201 -20.38 -12.53 -14.41
C THR A 201 -20.49 -13.84 -15.20
N THR A 202 -21.19 -14.84 -14.67
CA THR A 202 -21.49 -16.12 -15.35
C THR A 202 -22.26 -15.90 -16.65
N ASP A 203 -23.29 -15.06 -16.64
CA ASP A 203 -24.10 -14.71 -17.82
C ASP A 203 -23.28 -13.93 -18.86
N ALA A 204 -22.44 -12.99 -18.40
CA ALA A 204 -21.53 -12.27 -19.29
C ALA A 204 -20.51 -13.20 -19.95
N LEU A 205 -19.96 -14.14 -19.18
CA LEU A 205 -19.02 -15.12 -19.70
C LEU A 205 -19.70 -16.10 -20.67
N LYS A 206 -20.91 -16.58 -20.39
CA LYS A 206 -21.64 -17.48 -21.32
C LYS A 206 -21.96 -16.80 -22.65
N ARG A 207 -22.27 -15.50 -22.65
CA ARG A 207 -22.39 -14.70 -23.88
C ARG A 207 -21.05 -14.64 -24.64
N PHE A 208 -19.96 -14.29 -23.96
CA PHE A 208 -18.62 -14.28 -24.55
C PHE A 208 -18.22 -15.64 -25.13
N GLN A 209 -18.46 -16.73 -24.39
CA GLN A 209 -18.18 -18.09 -24.83
C GLN A 209 -18.96 -18.44 -26.10
N ARG A 210 -20.26 -18.18 -26.14
CA ARG A 210 -21.11 -18.41 -27.31
C ARG A 210 -20.60 -17.64 -28.54
N ASP A 211 -20.38 -16.34 -28.37
CA ASP A 211 -20.08 -15.42 -29.47
C ASP A 211 -18.63 -15.63 -30.00
N HIS A 212 -17.80 -16.38 -29.27
CA HIS A 212 -16.47 -16.84 -29.69
C HIS A 212 -16.37 -18.35 -29.97
N ASN A 213 -17.50 -19.08 -30.12
CA ASN A 213 -17.57 -20.52 -30.41
C ASN A 213 -16.87 -21.43 -29.37
N LEU A 214 -16.88 -21.03 -28.10
CA LEU A 214 -16.39 -21.82 -26.96
C LEU A 214 -17.54 -22.58 -26.27
N ILE A 215 -17.18 -23.55 -25.42
CA ILE A 215 -18.14 -24.26 -24.56
C ILE A 215 -18.81 -23.24 -23.61
N GLN A 216 -20.14 -23.20 -23.60
CA GLN A 216 -20.95 -22.23 -22.82
C GLN A 216 -21.20 -22.69 -21.36
N ASP A 217 -20.17 -23.19 -20.69
CA ASP A 217 -20.26 -23.72 -19.33
C ASP A 217 -20.28 -22.62 -18.25
N GLY A 218 -19.84 -21.39 -18.57
CA GLY A 218 -19.65 -20.32 -17.59
C GLY A 218 -18.37 -20.45 -16.76
N ILE A 219 -17.39 -21.23 -17.23
CA ILE A 219 -16.09 -21.45 -16.60
C ILE A 219 -14.99 -20.75 -17.42
N VAL A 220 -14.14 -19.97 -16.74
CA VAL A 220 -12.93 -19.41 -17.36
C VAL A 220 -11.90 -20.53 -17.46
N SER A 221 -11.89 -21.21 -18.60
CA SER A 221 -10.87 -22.18 -18.98
C SER A 221 -9.69 -21.49 -19.68
N ASN A 222 -8.60 -22.21 -19.95
CA ASN A 222 -7.45 -21.69 -20.69
C ASN A 222 -7.85 -21.10 -22.05
N ALA A 223 -8.80 -21.75 -22.75
CA ALA A 223 -9.34 -21.22 -24.00
C ALA A 223 -10.08 -19.88 -23.83
N VAL A 224 -10.68 -19.61 -22.66
CA VAL A 224 -11.23 -18.28 -22.35
C VAL A 224 -10.11 -17.28 -22.05
N TYR A 225 -9.09 -17.67 -21.30
CA TYR A 225 -7.95 -16.80 -20.98
C TYR A 225 -7.16 -16.38 -22.23
N ASP A 226 -6.85 -17.32 -23.13
CA ASP A 226 -6.33 -17.07 -24.47
C ASP A 226 -7.25 -16.11 -25.25
N LYS A 227 -8.51 -16.51 -25.45
CA LYS A 227 -9.45 -15.76 -26.29
C LYS A 227 -9.74 -14.34 -25.81
N ILE A 228 -9.55 -14.06 -24.52
CA ILE A 228 -9.78 -12.75 -23.90
C ILE A 228 -8.48 -11.91 -23.75
N GLY A 229 -7.35 -12.38 -24.29
CA GLY A 229 -6.06 -11.67 -24.30
C GLY A 229 -5.41 -11.60 -22.91
N LEU A 230 -5.38 -12.74 -22.22
CA LEU A 230 -4.73 -12.93 -20.91
C LEU A 230 -3.69 -14.07 -20.89
N LEU A 231 -3.62 -14.86 -21.96
CA LEU A 231 -2.50 -15.76 -22.27
C LEU A 231 -2.02 -15.46 -23.69
N GLU A 232 -0.78 -15.89 -23.99
CA GLU A 232 -0.10 -15.85 -25.30
C GLU A 232 0.29 -17.27 -25.71
#